data_AF-A0A967P8Y3-F1
#
_entry.id   AF-A0A967P8Y3-F1
#
_cell.length_a   1.000
_cell.length_b   1.000
_cell.length_c   1.000
_cell.angle_alpha   90.00
_cell.angle_beta   90.00
_cell.angle_gamma   90.00
#
_symmetry.space_group_name_H-M   'P 1'
#
loop_
_entity.id
_entity.type
_entity.pdbx_description
1 polymer ?
#
loop_
_entity_poly.entity_id
_entity_poly.type
_entity_poly.pdbx_seq_one_letter_code
_entity_poly.pdbx_strand_id
1 'polypeptide(L)'
;AYTTTRQLLTTYKKELERAKEHSALNEYCKDNGIPVESVGNYWHKGKHFSVHVKQNENDIEELARSVIAELDEYVVQYPHIRRKPVKEPHLLVIDPADIHIGKLASSFETGEDYDSQIAVKRVKEGIQGILNKSKGFNIDKILFVAGNDVL
;
A
#
# COMPACT_ATOMS: atom_id res chain seq x y z
N ALA A 1 -12.76 -37.22 21.71
CA ALA A 1 -12.08 -37.91 22.82
C ALA A 1 -12.56 -37.29 24.12
N TYR A 2 -13.23 -38.05 24.98
CA TYR A 2 -13.80 -37.52 26.22
C TYR A 2 -12.69 -37.34 27.26
N THR A 3 -12.32 -36.09 27.54
CA THR A 3 -11.42 -35.75 28.66
C THR A 3 -12.10 -36.21 29.94
N THR A 4 -11.47 -37.13 30.66
CA THR A 4 -12.07 -37.74 31.86
C THR A 4 -12.24 -36.65 32.92
N THR A 5 -13.33 -36.63 33.68
CA THR A 5 -13.59 -35.65 34.77
C THR A 5 -12.40 -35.48 35.74
N ARG A 6 -11.60 -36.55 35.92
CA ARG A 6 -10.36 -36.53 36.70
C ARG A 6 -9.25 -35.65 36.08
N GLN A 7 -9.13 -35.60 34.76
CA GLN A 7 -8.18 -34.74 34.06
C GLN A 7 -8.56 -33.27 34.21
N LEU A 8 -9.85 -32.93 34.03
CA LEU A 8 -10.35 -31.57 34.23
C LEU A 8 -10.12 -31.08 35.68
N LEU A 9 -10.43 -31.92 36.67
CA LEU A 9 -10.18 -31.60 38.08
C LEU A 9 -8.70 -31.43 38.41
N THR A 10 -7.81 -32.17 37.74
CA THR A 10 -6.35 -32.07 37.94
C THR A 10 -5.81 -30.76 37.36
N THR A 11 -6.27 -30.38 36.16
CA THR A 11 -5.94 -29.09 35.54
C THR A 11 -6.43 -27.93 36.40
N TYR A 12 -7.69 -27.97 36.84
CA TYR A 12 -8.28 -26.93 37.67
C TYR A 12 -7.56 -26.77 39.03
N LYS A 13 -7.15 -27.88 39.67
CA LYS A 13 -6.32 -27.83 40.88
C LYS A 13 -4.96 -27.20 40.63
N LYS A 14 -4.29 -27.52 39.51
CA LYS A 14 -3.00 -26.89 39.16
C LYS A 14 -3.15 -25.39 38.91
N GLU A 15 -4.22 -24.96 38.26
CA GLU A 15 -4.52 -23.55 38.03
C GLU A 15 -4.78 -22.80 39.34
N LEU A 16 -5.55 -23.40 40.26
CA LEU A 16 -5.80 -22.84 41.59
C LEU A 16 -4.53 -22.73 42.45
N GLU A 17 -3.67 -23.74 42.44
CA GLU A 17 -2.40 -23.69 43.19
C GLU A 17 -1.44 -22.68 42.57
N ARG A 18 -1.37 -22.57 41.24
CA ARG A 18 -0.59 -21.53 40.54
C ARG A 18 -1.10 -20.12 40.86
N ALA A 19 -2.41 -19.94 41.00
CA ALA A 19 -3.02 -18.67 41.38
C ALA A 19 -2.70 -18.28 42.85
N LYS A 20 -2.57 -19.26 43.75
CA LYS A 20 -2.19 -19.03 45.15
C LYS A 20 -0.69 -18.74 45.32
N GLU A 21 0.17 -19.49 44.64
CA GLU A 21 1.63 -19.36 44.71
C GLU A 21 2.16 -18.04 44.12
N HIS A 22 1.38 -17.38 43.26
CA HIS A 22 1.78 -16.15 42.56
C HIS A 22 0.86 -14.95 42.85
N SER A 23 0.17 -14.95 43.99
CA SER A 23 -0.69 -13.83 44.43
C SER A 23 0.03 -12.47 44.40
N ALA A 24 1.27 -12.43 44.87
CA ALA A 24 2.10 -11.22 44.85
C ALA A 24 2.47 -10.72 43.44
N LEU A 25 2.58 -11.62 42.46
CA LEU A 25 2.79 -11.26 41.06
C LEU A 25 1.51 -10.65 40.46
N ASN A 26 0.35 -11.23 40.76
CA ASN A 26 -0.94 -10.72 40.28
C ASN A 26 -1.22 -9.31 40.77
N GLU A 27 -0.93 -9.04 42.05
CA GLU A 27 -1.06 -7.72 42.65
C GLU A 27 -0.10 -6.71 41.99
N TYR A 28 1.18 -7.09 41.84
CA TYR A 28 2.16 -6.25 41.16
C TYR A 28 1.77 -5.93 39.70
N CYS A 29 1.32 -6.92 38.94
CA CYS A 29 0.88 -6.73 37.57
C CYS A 29 -0.35 -5.82 37.50
N LYS A 30 -1.31 -5.99 38.42
CA LYS A 30 -2.51 -5.14 38.50
C LYS A 30 -2.15 -3.67 38.81
N ASP A 31 -1.27 -3.44 39.78
CA ASP A 31 -0.85 -2.10 40.20
C ASP A 31 -0.09 -1.35 39.10
N ASN A 32 0.57 -2.09 38.18
CA ASN A 32 1.35 -1.53 37.08
C ASN A 32 0.65 -1.63 35.71
N GLY A 33 -0.62 -2.05 35.66
CA GLY A 33 -1.40 -2.16 34.42
C GLY A 33 -0.88 -3.22 33.44
N ILE A 34 -0.18 -4.25 33.93
CA ILE A 34 0.37 -5.35 33.13
C ILE A 34 -0.64 -6.51 33.13
N PRO A 35 -1.13 -6.97 31.97
CA PRO A 35 -1.93 -8.19 31.89
C PRO A 35 -1.07 -9.40 32.35
N VAL A 36 -1.49 -10.13 33.38
CA VAL A 36 -0.70 -11.23 33.96
C VAL A 36 -0.43 -12.32 32.91
N GLU A 37 -1.38 -12.55 32.01
CA GLU A 37 -1.31 -13.46 30.88
C GLU A 37 -0.21 -13.11 29.85
N SER A 38 0.20 -11.85 29.79
CA SER A 38 1.26 -11.36 28.90
C SER A 38 2.66 -11.53 29.50
N VAL A 39 2.75 -11.96 30.77
CA VAL A 39 4.02 -12.19 31.45
C VAL A 39 4.62 -13.51 30.99
N GLY A 40 5.67 -13.42 30.16
CA GLY A 40 6.41 -14.59 29.71
C GLY A 40 7.27 -15.17 30.83
N ASN A 41 8.04 -14.32 31.50
CA ASN A 41 8.94 -14.68 32.61
C ASN A 41 8.97 -13.54 33.64
N TYR A 42 9.24 -13.87 34.90
CA TYR A 42 9.42 -12.86 35.96
C TYR A 42 10.49 -13.29 36.97
N TRP A 43 11.09 -12.30 37.63
CA TRP A 43 12.02 -12.48 38.74
C TRP A 43 11.48 -11.77 39.97
N HIS A 44 11.43 -12.48 41.09
CA HIS A 44 11.03 -11.94 42.38
C HIS A 44 12.26 -11.69 43.26
N LYS A 45 12.57 -10.42 43.54
CA LYS A 45 13.65 -10.01 44.44
C LYS A 45 13.06 -9.28 45.65
N GLY A 46 12.59 -10.05 46.64
CA GLY A 46 12.11 -9.53 47.91
C GLY A 46 10.85 -8.67 47.80
N LYS A 47 10.99 -7.33 47.71
CA LYS A 47 9.86 -6.38 47.61
C LYS A 47 9.54 -5.93 46.19
N HIS A 48 10.34 -6.35 45.20
CA HIS A 48 10.22 -5.88 43.83
C HIS A 48 10.16 -7.05 42.84
N PHE A 49 9.30 -6.91 41.85
CA PHE A 49 9.22 -7.80 40.70
C PHE A 49 9.92 -7.15 39.50
N SER A 50 10.65 -7.94 38.75
CA SER A 50 11.05 -7.60 37.38
C SER A 50 10.31 -8.55 36.45
N VAL A 51 9.55 -7.99 35.51
CA VAL A 51 8.58 -8.75 34.71
C VAL A 51 8.91 -8.55 33.23
N HIS A 52 9.11 -9.64 32.50
CA HIS A 52 9.27 -9.63 31.06
C HIS A 52 7.93 -9.91 30.39
N VAL A 53 7.35 -8.86 29.83
CA VAL A 53 6.08 -8.89 29.11
C VAL A 53 6.34 -9.23 27.65
N LYS A 54 5.72 -10.29 27.14
CA LYS A 54 5.68 -10.56 25.71
C LYS A 54 4.57 -9.70 25.11
N GLN A 55 4.95 -8.77 24.24
CA GLN A 55 3.97 -8.06 23.42
C GLN A 55 3.34 -9.06 22.44
N ASN A 56 2.01 -9.02 22.32
CA ASN A 56 1.31 -9.82 21.32
C ASN A 56 1.53 -9.16 19.95
N GLU A 57 2.05 -9.90 18.97
CA GLU A 57 2.22 -9.41 17.58
C GLU A 57 0.90 -8.89 16.97
N ASN A 58 -0.24 -9.36 17.49
CA ASN A 58 -1.59 -8.94 17.11
C ASN A 58 -1.85 -7.43 17.28
N ASP A 59 -1.11 -6.74 18.15
CA ASP A 59 -1.34 -5.33 18.49
C ASP A 59 -0.98 -4.39 17.32
N ILE A 60 0.04 -4.75 16.53
CA ILE A 60 0.45 -3.94 15.35
C ILE A 60 -0.54 -4.10 14.21
N GLU A 61 -1.06 -5.31 13.99
CA GLU A 61 -2.03 -5.55 12.92
C GLU A 61 -3.38 -4.88 13.24
N GLU A 62 -3.80 -4.92 14.51
CA GLU A 62 -5.01 -4.24 14.97
C GLU A 62 -4.89 -2.71 14.87
N LEU A 63 -3.73 -2.16 15.25
CA LEU A 63 -3.42 -0.75 15.04
C LEU A 63 -3.45 -0.37 13.55
N ALA A 64 -2.80 -1.14 12.69
CA ALA A 64 -2.78 -0.89 11.25
C ALA A 64 -4.21 -0.91 10.65
N ARG A 65 -5.05 -1.86 11.08
CA ARG A 65 -6.47 -1.91 10.67
C ARG A 65 -7.25 -0.68 11.14
N SER A 66 -7.01 -0.21 12.37
CA SER A 66 -7.69 0.98 12.88
C SER A 66 -7.35 2.24 12.09
N VAL A 67 -6.08 2.41 11.70
CA VAL A 67 -5.63 3.53 10.88
C VAL A 67 -6.21 3.47 9.46
N ILE A 68 -6.25 2.28 8.85
CA ILE A 68 -6.87 2.11 7.52
C ILE A 68 -8.36 2.46 7.58
N ALA A 69 -9.07 2.03 8.62
CA ALA A 69 -10.50 2.34 8.78
C ALA A 69 -10.75 3.85 8.91
N GLU A 70 -9.92 4.57 9.67
CA GLU A 70 -10.02 6.02 9.82
C GLU A 70 -9.70 6.76 8.50
N LEU A 71 -8.72 6.27 7.74
CA LEU A 71 -8.40 6.82 6.43
C LEU A 71 -9.56 6.62 5.45
N ASP A 72 -10.18 5.43 5.42
CA ASP A 72 -11.32 5.10 4.57
C ASP A 72 -12.53 6.02 4.83
N GLU A 73 -12.79 6.40 6.09
CA GLU A 73 -13.83 7.38 6.43
C GLU A 73 -13.55 8.77 5.85
N TYR A 74 -12.27 9.14 5.73
CA TYR A 74 -11.84 10.42 5.19
C TYR A 74 -11.61 10.42 3.67
N VAL A 75 -11.73 9.27 3.00
CA VAL A 75 -11.54 9.19 1.54
C VAL A 75 -12.65 9.95 0.82
N VAL A 76 -12.30 11.09 0.24
CA VAL A 76 -13.14 11.81 -0.71
C VAL A 76 -13.30 10.95 -1.96
N GLN A 77 -14.52 10.43 -2.17
CA GLN A 77 -14.87 9.75 -3.41
C GLN A 77 -14.92 10.77 -4.56
N TYR A 78 -13.93 10.72 -5.45
CA TYR A 78 -13.95 11.57 -6.63
C TYR A 78 -15.07 11.14 -7.56
N PRO A 79 -16.01 12.05 -7.91
CA PRO A 79 -17.08 11.70 -8.83
C PRO A 79 -16.47 11.34 -10.19
N HIS A 80 -16.91 10.22 -10.76
CA HIS A 80 -16.51 9.85 -12.10
C HIS A 80 -17.05 10.89 -13.10
N ILE A 81 -16.16 11.68 -13.69
CA ILE A 81 -16.53 12.73 -14.64
C ILE A 81 -16.98 12.09 -15.96
N ARG A 82 -18.29 11.92 -16.12
CA ARG A 82 -18.89 11.54 -17.41
C ARG A 82 -19.01 12.78 -18.30
N ARG A 83 -18.10 12.92 -19.26
CA ARG A 83 -18.22 13.94 -20.31
C ARG A 83 -19.25 13.48 -21.34
N LYS A 84 -20.20 14.35 -21.70
CA LYS A 84 -21.06 14.10 -22.86
C LYS A 84 -20.19 14.21 -24.12
N PRO A 85 -20.30 13.28 -25.09
CA PRO A 85 -19.57 13.40 -26.34
C PRO A 85 -20.00 14.69 -27.05
N VAL A 86 -19.01 15.50 -27.41
CA VAL A 86 -19.25 16.74 -28.17
C VAL A 86 -19.56 16.34 -29.60
N LYS A 87 -20.76 16.67 -30.09
CA LYS A 87 -21.20 16.32 -31.45
C LYS A 87 -20.67 17.25 -32.52
N GLU A 88 -20.35 18.49 -32.15
CA GLU A 88 -19.82 19.48 -33.08
C GLU A 88 -18.47 19.01 -33.64
N PRO A 89 -18.27 19.04 -34.96
CA PRO A 89 -16.99 18.71 -35.60
C PRO A 89 -15.85 19.58 -35.10
N HIS A 90 -14.71 18.97 -34.76
CA HIS A 90 -13.48 19.66 -34.41
C HIS A 90 -12.32 19.23 -35.32
N LEU A 91 -11.40 20.15 -35.57
CA LEU A 91 -10.09 19.86 -36.17
C LEU A 91 -9.12 19.47 -35.05
N LEU A 92 -8.58 18.25 -35.11
CA LEU A 92 -7.47 17.86 -34.24
C LEU A 92 -6.15 18.29 -34.89
N VAL A 93 -5.39 19.16 -34.22
CA VAL A 93 -4.03 19.52 -34.64
C VAL A 93 -3.05 18.61 -33.91
N ILE A 94 -2.21 17.91 -34.67
CA ILE A 94 -1.14 17.06 -34.16
C ILE A 94 0.17 17.63 -34.69
N ASP A 95 0.96 18.21 -33.80
CA ASP A 95 2.24 18.86 -34.10
C ASP A 95 3.33 18.28 -33.18
N PRO A 96 3.90 17.10 -33.51
CA PRO A 96 4.97 16.51 -32.76
C PRO A 96 6.26 17.31 -33.00
N ALA A 97 6.62 18.16 -32.04
CA ALA A 97 7.86 18.92 -32.08
C ALA A 97 9.10 18.03 -31.88
N ASP A 98 10.24 18.44 -32.47
CA ASP A 98 11.58 17.91 -32.18
C ASP A 98 11.72 16.38 -32.28
N ILE A 99 11.04 15.75 -33.24
CA ILE A 99 11.06 14.29 -33.45
C ILE A 99 12.49 13.77 -33.62
N HIS A 100 13.32 14.49 -34.38
CA HIS A 100 14.73 14.18 -34.63
C HIS A 100 14.99 12.72 -35.04
N ILE A 101 14.26 12.18 -36.03
CA ILE A 101 14.34 10.76 -36.44
C ILE A 101 15.79 10.35 -36.80
N GLY A 102 16.58 11.25 -37.37
CA GLY A 102 17.95 10.96 -37.82
C GLY A 102 19.03 11.04 -36.74
N LYS A 103 18.71 11.38 -35.48
CA LYS A 103 19.72 11.48 -34.42
C LYS A 103 20.02 10.12 -33.81
N LEU A 104 21.31 9.92 -33.51
CA LEU A 104 21.83 8.75 -32.81
C LEU A 104 22.38 9.21 -31.46
N ALA A 105 22.04 8.50 -30.39
CA ALA A 105 22.73 8.57 -29.12
C ALA A 105 23.06 7.15 -28.66
N SER A 106 24.25 6.98 -28.09
CA SER A 106 24.68 5.72 -27.51
C SER A 106 24.54 5.75 -25.99
N SER A 107 24.10 4.63 -25.42
CA SER A 107 24.09 4.40 -23.98
C SER A 107 25.48 4.56 -23.33
N PHE A 108 26.57 4.35 -24.08
CA PHE A 108 27.92 4.57 -23.57
C PHE A 108 28.19 6.05 -23.22
N GLU A 109 27.70 6.97 -24.04
CA GLU A 109 27.95 8.41 -23.87
C GLU A 109 26.87 9.10 -23.02
N THR A 110 25.62 8.66 -23.15
CA THR A 110 24.45 9.39 -22.61
C THR A 110 23.66 8.59 -21.58
N GLY A 111 23.98 7.31 -21.38
CA GLY A 111 23.23 6.40 -20.51
C GLY A 111 21.97 5.80 -21.15
N GLU A 112 21.55 6.27 -22.32
CA GLU A 112 20.40 5.72 -23.07
C GLU A 112 20.73 5.54 -24.56
N ASP A 113 20.19 4.48 -25.16
CA ASP A 113 20.23 4.33 -26.62
C ASP A 113 19.09 5.13 -27.26
N TYR A 114 19.42 5.84 -28.33
CA TYR A 114 18.45 6.54 -29.15
C TYR A 114 18.81 6.35 -30.62
N ASP A 115 17.87 5.84 -31.40
CA ASP A 115 17.98 5.67 -32.84
C ASP A 115 16.67 6.04 -33.54
N SER A 116 16.67 5.95 -34.87
CA SER A 116 15.51 6.29 -35.69
C SER A 116 14.28 5.42 -35.43
N GLN A 117 14.46 4.15 -35.05
CA GLN A 117 13.35 3.27 -34.72
C GLN A 117 12.72 3.65 -33.39
N ILE A 118 13.55 3.99 -32.40
CA ILE A 118 13.12 4.48 -31.09
C ILE A 118 12.37 5.81 -31.25
N ALA A 119 12.89 6.73 -32.07
CA ALA A 119 12.23 8.00 -32.38
C ALA A 119 10.83 7.78 -32.96
N VAL A 120 10.72 6.94 -34.01
CA VAL A 120 9.43 6.61 -34.65
C VAL A 120 8.47 5.96 -33.67
N LYS A 121 8.95 5.04 -32.83
CA LYS A 121 8.12 4.37 -31.82
C LYS A 121 7.55 5.37 -30.82
N ARG A 122 8.40 6.24 -30.25
CA ARG A 122 8.00 7.27 -29.27
C ARG A 122 6.93 8.20 -29.84
N VAL A 123 7.07 8.61 -31.10
CA VAL A 123 6.10 9.49 -31.77
C VAL A 123 4.77 8.80 -32.01
N LYS A 124 4.78 7.55 -32.48
CA LYS A 124 3.54 6.76 -32.64
C LYS A 124 2.81 6.58 -31.32
N GLU A 125 3.53 6.26 -30.26
CA GLU A 125 2.97 6.12 -28.91
C GLU A 125 2.38 7.44 -28.39
N GLY A 126 3.09 8.55 -28.58
CA GLY A 126 2.63 9.89 -28.22
C GLY A 126 1.35 10.29 -28.96
N ILE A 127 1.33 10.13 -30.29
CA ILE A 127 0.16 10.41 -31.14
C ILE A 127 -1.02 9.53 -30.73
N GLN A 128 -0.80 8.24 -30.47
CA GLN A 128 -1.86 7.33 -30.04
C GLN A 128 -2.44 7.76 -28.68
N GLY A 129 -1.61 8.25 -27.77
CA GLY A 129 -2.01 8.83 -26.49
C GLY A 129 -2.91 10.07 -26.66
N ILE A 130 -2.54 10.97 -27.58
CA ILE A 130 -3.35 12.16 -27.91
C ILE A 130 -4.70 11.73 -28.48
N LEU A 131 -4.73 10.83 -29.45
CA LEU A 131 -5.98 10.31 -30.04
C LEU A 131 -6.91 9.72 -28.97
N ASN A 132 -6.35 8.95 -28.02
CA ASN A 132 -7.12 8.36 -26.92
C ASN A 132 -7.74 9.43 -26.00
N LYS A 133 -6.99 10.47 -25.67
CA LYS A 133 -7.48 11.59 -24.84
C LYS A 133 -8.51 12.44 -25.58
N SER A 134 -8.41 12.55 -26.90
CA SER A 134 -9.31 13.32 -27.75
C SER A 134 -10.62 12.60 -28.10
N LYS A 135 -10.81 11.32 -27.71
CA LYS A 135 -12.04 10.54 -27.97
C LYS A 135 -13.35 11.18 -27.46
N GLY A 136 -13.27 12.14 -26.54
CA GLY A 136 -14.43 12.90 -26.08
C GLY A 136 -14.99 13.92 -27.08
N PHE A 137 -14.24 14.20 -28.15
CA PHE A 137 -14.59 15.15 -29.20
C PHE A 137 -14.94 14.41 -30.50
N ASN A 138 -15.89 14.97 -31.27
CA ASN A 138 -16.13 14.53 -32.65
C ASN A 138 -15.06 15.12 -33.57
N ILE A 139 -14.04 14.32 -33.90
CA ILE A 139 -12.92 14.74 -34.75
C ILE A 139 -13.30 14.47 -36.21
N ASP A 140 -13.42 15.54 -37.00
CA ASP A 140 -13.75 15.44 -38.43
C ASP A 140 -12.50 15.36 -39.29
N LYS A 141 -11.47 16.14 -38.94
CA LYS A 141 -10.19 16.16 -39.64
C LYS A 141 -9.03 16.20 -38.67
N ILE A 142 -7.88 15.72 -39.15
CA ILE A 142 -6.61 15.81 -38.46
C ILE A 142 -5.68 16.67 -39.31
N LEU A 143 -5.19 17.77 -38.75
CA LEU A 143 -4.07 18.51 -39.29
C LEU A 143 -2.80 17.97 -38.66
N PHE A 144 -2.02 17.22 -39.45
CA PHE A 144 -0.72 16.74 -39.03
C PHE A 144 0.35 17.72 -39.50
N VAL A 145 1.02 18.38 -38.56
CA VAL A 145 2.11 19.29 -38.84
C VAL A 145 3.41 18.48 -38.83
N ALA A 146 4.02 18.33 -39.99
CA ALA A 146 5.30 17.64 -40.14
C ALA A 146 6.38 18.67 -40.45
N GLY A 147 7.32 18.86 -39.52
CA GLY A 147 8.51 19.67 -39.72
C GLY A 147 9.60 18.94 -40.51
N ASN A 148 10.71 19.63 -40.77
CA ASN A 148 11.88 19.06 -41.45
C ASN A 148 12.52 17.90 -40.67
N ASP A 149 12.33 17.84 -39.34
CA ASP A 149 12.91 16.78 -38.48
C ASP A 149 12.33 15.37 -38.71
N VAL A 150 11.34 15.26 -39.59
CA VAL A 150 10.75 14.00 -40.05
C VAL A 150 11.50 13.40 -41.24
N LEU A 151 12.27 14.22 -41.97
CA LEU A 151 13.15 13.81 -43.09
C LEU A 151 14.52 13.35 -42.58
#